data_AF-A0A942P2F6-F1
#
_entry.id   AF-A0A942P2F6-F1
#
_cell.length_a   1.000
_cell.length_b   1.000
_cell.length_c   1.000
_cell.angle_alpha   90.00
_cell.angle_beta   90.00
_cell.angle_gamma   90.00
#
_symmetry.space_group_name_H-M   'P 1'
#
loop_
_entity.id
_entity.type
_entity.pdbx_description
1 polymer ?
#
loop_
_entity_poly.entity_id
_entity_poly.type
_entity_poly.pdbx_seq_one_letter_code
_entity_poly.pdbx_strand_id
1 'polypeptide(L)' 'MHQRPTPEHLQSLKPRIRQWALELGFTEIAFASAQLNGAENRLLTWLQNGFHGSMDYMARHGATRAKP' A
#
# COMPACT_ATOMS: atom_id res chain seq x y z
N MET A 1 -16.70 16.62 15.23
CA MET A 1 -15.47 16.33 16.01
C MET A 1 -15.10 14.88 15.79
N HIS A 2 -14.03 14.59 15.05
CA HIS A 2 -13.55 13.21 14.90
C HIS A 2 -12.75 12.84 16.15
N GLN A 3 -13.32 12.00 17.01
CA GLN A 3 -12.59 11.46 18.15
C GLN A 3 -11.46 10.57 17.62
N ARG A 4 -10.25 10.78 18.14
CA ARG A 4 -9.08 9.99 17.79
C ARG A 4 -9.26 8.60 18.41
N PRO A 5 -9.08 7.50 17.65
CA PRO A 5 -9.25 6.16 18.18
C PRO A 5 -8.24 5.90 19.31
N THR A 6 -8.70 5.24 20.37
CA THR A 6 -7.86 4.82 21.50
C THR A 6 -6.99 3.62 21.09
N PRO A 7 -5.90 3.32 21.82
CA PRO A 7 -5.07 2.15 21.56
C PRO A 7 -5.86 0.83 21.55
N GLU A 8 -6.85 0.69 22.45
CA GLU A 8 -7.70 -0.50 22.54
C GLU A 8 -8.56 -0.65 21.28
N HIS A 9 -9.14 0.45 20.79
CA HIS A 9 -9.87 0.44 19.52
C HIS A 9 -8.99 -0.03 18.36
N LEU A 10 -7.75 0.46 18.28
CA LEU A 10 -6.80 0.08 17.22
C LEU A 10 -6.39 -1.40 17.30
N GLN A 11 -6.19 -1.93 18.50
CA GLN A 11 -5.85 -3.35 18.70
C GLN A 11 -6.99 -4.27 18.25
N SER A 12 -8.25 -3.85 18.42
CA SER A 12 -9.43 -4.62 18.01
C SER A 12 -9.64 -4.72 16.49
N LEU A 13 -9.02 -3.82 15.70
CA LEU A 13 -9.26 -3.75 14.26
C LEU A 13 -8.71 -4.95 13.50
N LYS A 14 -7.50 -5.41 13.83
CA LYS A 14 -6.88 -6.56 13.12
C LYS A 14 -7.75 -7.82 13.18
N PRO A 15 -8.25 -8.26 14.37
CA PRO A 15 -9.21 -9.36 14.45
C PRO A 15 -10.49 -9.14 13.65
N ARG A 16 -11.08 -7.94 13.72
CA ARG A 16 -12.33 -7.61 13.00
C ARG A 16 -12.15 -7.67 11.49
N ILE A 17 -11.03 -7.14 10.97
CA ILE A 17 -10.72 -7.16 9.54
C ILE A 17 -10.54 -8.60 9.04
N ARG A 18 -9.91 -9.49 9.83
CA ARG A 18 -9.84 -10.92 9.50
C ARG A 18 -11.22 -11.57 9.43
N GLN A 19 -12.07 -11.29 10.41
CA GLN A 19 -13.43 -11.82 10.43
C GLN A 19 -14.23 -11.37 9.21
N TRP A 20 -14.20 -10.09 8.86
CA TRP A 20 -14.87 -9.57 7.67
C TRP A 20 -14.31 -10.18 6.38
N ALA A 21 -13.00 -10.42 6.30
CA ALA A 21 -12.41 -11.07 5.13
C ALA A 21 -12.94 -12.50 4.94
N LEU A 22 -13.08 -13.27 6.01
CA LEU A 22 -13.69 -14.60 5.97
C LEU A 22 -15.15 -14.53 5.51
N GLU A 23 -15.93 -13.60 6.06
CA GLU A 23 -17.34 -13.38 5.69
C GLU A 23 -17.50 -12.99 4.21
N LEU A 24 -16.52 -12.30 3.64
CA LEU A 24 -16.48 -11.92 2.23
C LEU A 24 -15.90 -13.01 1.30
N GLY A 25 -15.49 -14.16 1.84
CA GLY A 25 -14.97 -15.29 1.06
C GLY A 25 -13.49 -15.20 0.69
N PHE A 26 -12.71 -14.31 1.32
CA PHE A 26 -11.26 -14.32 1.17
C PHE A 26 -10.66 -15.53 1.90
N THR A 27 -9.78 -16.26 1.22
CA THR A 27 -9.08 -17.41 1.80
C THR A 27 -8.01 -16.99 2.80
N GLU A 28 -7.31 -15.89 2.53
CA GLU A 28 -6.17 -15.42 3.32
C GLU A 28 -6.09 -13.89 3.29
N ILE A 29 -5.66 -13.28 4.41
CA ILE A 29 -5.28 -11.87 4.47
C ILE A 29 -4.04 -11.66 5.33
N ALA A 30 -3.23 -10.65 4.97
CA ALA A 30 -2.04 -10.29 5.70
C ALA A 30 -1.97 -8.77 5.92
N PHE A 31 -1.17 -8.37 6.91
CA PHE A 31 -0.93 -6.97 7.25
C PHE A 31 0.56 -6.67 7.13
N ALA A 32 0.91 -5.61 6.42
CA ALA A 32 2.29 -5.15 6.27
C ALA A 32 2.39 -3.66 6.61
N SER A 33 3.56 -3.25 7.09
CA SER A 33 3.87 -1.82 7.23
C SER A 33 4.15 -1.22 5.85
N ALA A 34 3.72 0.03 5.62
CA ALA A 34 3.99 0.76 4.39
C ALA A 34 5.43 1.32 4.35
N GLN A 35 6.42 0.46 4.58
CA GLN A 35 7.83 0.82 4.52
C GLN A 35 8.31 0.72 3.07
N LEU A 36 8.73 1.86 2.50
CA LEU A 36 9.07 1.99 1.07
C LEU A 36 10.58 2.00 0.82
N ASN A 37 11.37 1.50 1.77
CA ASN A 37 12.83 1.69 1.82
C ASN A 37 13.51 1.33 0.48
N GLY A 38 14.01 2.37 -0.21
CA GLY A 38 14.68 2.27 -1.50
C GLY A 38 13.79 1.88 -2.69
N ALA A 39 12.48 1.69 -2.50
CA ALA A 39 11.55 1.35 -3.56
C ALA A 39 11.37 2.51 -4.55
N GLU A 40 11.33 3.75 -4.06
CA GLU A 40 11.30 4.95 -4.90
C GLU A 40 12.52 5.03 -5.82
N ASN A 41 13.74 4.86 -5.26
CA ASN A 41 14.96 4.90 -6.05
C ASN A 41 15.00 3.78 -7.10
N ARG A 42 14.61 2.55 -6.74
CA ARG A 42 14.52 1.44 -7.69
C ARG A 42 13.53 1.73 -8.81
N LEU A 43 12.37 2.32 -8.48
CA LEU A 43 11.37 2.71 -9.47
C LEU A 43 11.92 3.79 -10.41
N LEU A 44 12.59 4.82 -9.90
CA LEU A 44 13.17 5.89 -10.71
C LEU A 44 14.26 5.37 -11.65
N THR A 45 15.16 4.49 -11.18
CA THR A 45 16.15 3.84 -12.05
C THR A 45 15.48 3.02 -13.15
N TRP A 46 14.42 2.26 -12.81
CA TRP A 46 13.67 1.48 -13.79
C TRP A 46 12.98 2.36 -14.85
N LEU A 47 12.44 3.51 -14.45
CA LEU A 47 11.85 4.49 -15.36
C LEU A 47 12.90 5.14 -16.27
N GLN A 48 14.05 5.53 -15.73
CA GLN A 48 15.16 6.11 -16.50
C GLN A 48 15.69 5.16 -17.57
N ASN A 49 15.69 3.86 -17.30
CA ASN A 49 16.09 2.84 -18.26
C ASN A 49 15.03 2.56 -19.34
N GLY A 50 13.90 3.29 -19.35
CA GLY A 50 12.84 3.11 -20.33
C GLY A 50 12.08 1.79 -20.19
N PHE A 51 12.18 1.12 -19.03
CA PHE A 51 11.56 -0.20 -18.83
C PHE A 51 10.03 -0.15 -18.65
N HIS A 52 9.43 1.04 -18.72
CA HIS A 52 7.98 1.24 -18.65
C HIS A 52 7.21 0.92 -19.93
N GLY A 53 7.88 0.51 -21.00
CA GLY A 53 7.23 0.26 -22.29
C GLY A 53 6.40 1.47 -22.72
N SER A 54 5.15 1.26 -23.12
CA SER A 54 4.22 2.32 -23.53
C SER A 54 3.46 2.99 -22.37
N MET A 55 3.83 2.75 -21.10
CA MET A 55 3.13 3.34 -19.96
C MET A 55 3.55 4.80 -19.70
N ASP A 56 3.09 5.72 -20.54
CA ASP A 56 3.38 7.16 -20.39
C ASP A 56 2.93 7.75 -19.05
N TYR A 57 1.93 7.15 -18.40
CA TYR A 57 1.54 7.55 -17.05
C TYR A 57 2.67 7.32 -16.04
N MET A 58 3.37 6.18 -16.12
CA MET A 58 4.47 5.82 -15.22
C MET A 58 5.67 6.74 -15.42
N ALA A 59 5.98 7.06 -16.69
CA ALA A 59 7.04 8.00 -17.03
C ALA A 59 6.75 9.41 -16.48
N ARG A 60 5.49 9.88 -16.56
CA ARG A 60 5.09 11.22 -16.11
C ARG A 60 4.85 11.34 -14.60
N HIS A 61 4.40 10.28 -13.93
CA HIS A 61 3.93 10.32 -12.54
C HIS A 61 4.67 9.33 -11.61
N GLY A 62 5.90 8.95 -11.95
CA GLY A 62 6.70 7.99 -11.17
C GLY A 62 6.82 8.33 -9.68
N ALA A 63 6.99 9.63 -9.36
CA ALA A 63 7.09 10.10 -7.98
C ALA A 63 5.78 9.96 -7.18
N THR A 64 4.62 10.20 -7.80
CA THR A 64 3.31 9.97 -7.16
C THR A 64 3.06 8.47 -6.96
N ARG A 65 3.48 7.63 -7.92
CA ARG A 65 3.36 6.17 -7.80
C ARG A 65 4.21 5.58 -6.68
N ALA A 66 5.34 6.22 -6.37
CA ALA A 66 6.27 5.78 -5.33
C ALA A 66 5.75 6.03 -3.90
N LYS A 67 4.69 6.83 -3.73
CA LYS A 67 4.16 7.27 -2.43
C LYS A 67 2.68 6.85 -2.31
N PRO A 68 2.40 5.68 -1.71
CA PRO A 68 1.06 5.14 -1.51
C PRO A 68 0.27 5.88 -0.41
#